data_AF-A0A4S9JI28-F1
#
_entry.id   AF-A0A4S9JI28-F1
#
_cell.length_a   1.000
_cell.length_b   1.000
_cell.length_c   1.000
_cell.angle_alpha   90.00
_cell.angle_beta   90.00
_cell.angle_gamma   90.00
#
_symmetry.space_group_name_H-M   'P 1'
#
loop_
_entity.id
_entity.type
_entity.pdbx_description
1 polymer ?
#
loop_
_entity_poly.entity_id
_entity_poly.type
_entity_poly.pdbx_seq_one_letter_code
_entity_poly.pdbx_strand_id
1 'polypeptide(L)'
;MRNTIIWIRSSPQRNEAFKQLQQDHPLISKISELHVPNDTRWNSMWDAIDVFIKLRPAVEDFYHKAHAEWQDYWNKITDHGRKPPPEKRRKKPAFLDDFITQDDWSIIVIYNGLLQPLYQVTQRLEGKGGGASHGAIWQVIPAMEKLLTHLEVAKQEYSIVRPTQDYTMVNSQTSTVFDSQDLHELLPPPVRAKRGRPKQSQSQSQSMPPPPPPTREALAEDPFKNTLEYRMLCVGINLAWQKLDEYYSKTDQSPVYVAAVVLHPGLKWKWLEKAWRGRPSWISQARVEVKKLWLEYANLPVTTKDTESLRVEDNARWMDDDLLSDFSDVENDASTDEYQKWCEEGRQPNEYRPLEFWSTQRQKQAYPRLSRMARDLFTIPAMSDEPERIFSSAGLMTTPHRGRLSARAIGEAQCVKSWLKTGIITSLEGTFENVAMYPIDMEIED
;
A
#
# COMPACT_ATOMS: atom_id res chain seq x y z
N MET A 1 -11.64 14.34 -11.94
CA MET A 1 -11.45 14.53 -10.48
C MET A 1 -10.48 15.67 -10.11
N ARG A 2 -9.17 15.58 -10.38
CA ARG A 2 -8.17 16.57 -9.91
C ARG A 2 -8.50 18.02 -10.30
N ASN A 3 -8.88 18.24 -11.55
CA ASN A 3 -9.22 19.58 -12.06
C ASN A 3 -10.46 20.16 -11.36
N THR A 4 -11.47 19.33 -11.09
CA THR A 4 -12.65 19.69 -10.28
C THR A 4 -12.25 20.14 -8.87
N ILE A 5 -11.40 19.37 -8.19
CA ILE A 5 -10.92 19.68 -6.84
C ILE A 5 -10.15 21.01 -6.83
N ILE A 6 -9.19 21.18 -7.75
CA ILE A 6 -8.39 22.41 -7.87
C ILE A 6 -9.27 23.61 -8.17
N TRP A 7 -10.27 23.45 -9.04
CA TRP A 7 -11.19 24.52 -9.39
C TRP A 7 -12.01 24.97 -8.18
N ILE A 8 -12.64 24.05 -7.45
CA ILE A 8 -13.44 24.39 -6.26
C ILE A 8 -12.56 25.07 -5.20
N ARG A 9 -11.35 24.55 -4.96
CA ARG A 9 -10.46 25.06 -3.90
C ARG A 9 -9.71 26.35 -4.24
N SER A 10 -9.62 26.72 -5.50
CA SER A 10 -8.82 27.90 -5.91
C SER A 10 -9.52 29.25 -5.64
N SER A 11 -10.77 29.29 -5.16
CA SER A 11 -11.40 30.53 -4.65
C SER A 11 -12.13 30.27 -3.33
N PRO A 12 -11.96 31.12 -2.30
CA PRO A 12 -12.74 31.05 -1.07
C PRO A 12 -14.25 31.06 -1.33
N GLN A 13 -14.72 31.91 -2.25
CA GLN A 13 -16.14 32.02 -2.59
C GLN A 13 -16.70 30.72 -3.21
N ARG A 14 -15.91 30.03 -4.05
CA ARG A 14 -16.31 28.74 -4.63
C ARG A 14 -16.32 27.63 -3.59
N ASN A 15 -15.36 27.64 -2.67
CA ASN A 15 -15.29 26.69 -1.56
C ASN A 15 -16.49 26.87 -0.61
N GLU A 16 -16.85 28.11 -0.28
CA GLU A 16 -18.05 28.42 0.51
C GLU A 16 -19.33 28.00 -0.20
N ALA A 17 -19.48 28.30 -1.49
CA ALA A 17 -20.62 27.85 -2.29
C ALA A 17 -20.74 26.31 -2.33
N PHE A 18 -19.60 25.61 -2.43
CA PHE A 18 -19.58 24.15 -2.37
C PHE A 18 -19.94 23.62 -0.97
N LYS A 19 -19.51 24.29 0.11
CA LYS A 19 -19.92 23.95 1.49
C LYS A 19 -21.41 24.16 1.72
N GLN A 20 -22.03 25.18 1.11
CA GLN A 20 -23.48 25.39 1.16
C GLN A 20 -24.23 24.24 0.46
N LEU A 21 -23.80 23.85 -0.74
CA LEU A 21 -24.40 22.69 -1.43
C LEU A 21 -24.29 21.38 -0.62
N GLN A 22 -23.22 21.22 0.16
CA GLN A 22 -23.12 20.10 1.09
C GLN A 22 -24.13 20.16 2.24
N GLN A 23 -24.44 21.35 2.76
CA GLN A 23 -25.42 21.54 3.83
C GLN A 23 -26.85 21.27 3.35
N ASP A 24 -27.15 21.65 2.11
CA ASP A 24 -28.48 21.54 1.53
C ASP A 24 -28.81 20.10 1.08
N HIS A 25 -27.79 19.23 0.95
CA HIS A 25 -27.97 17.90 0.38
C HIS A 25 -28.30 16.83 1.44
N PRO A 26 -29.43 16.09 1.32
CA PRO A 26 -29.91 15.18 2.37
C PRO A 26 -29.01 13.95 2.60
N LEU A 27 -28.20 13.56 1.61
CA LEU A 27 -27.28 12.42 1.72
C LEU A 27 -25.92 12.76 2.36
N ILE A 28 -25.64 14.04 2.63
CA ILE A 28 -24.33 14.47 3.15
C ILE A 28 -24.48 14.80 4.64
N SER A 29 -23.95 13.91 5.49
CA SER A 29 -24.06 14.05 6.95
C SER A 29 -23.00 14.95 7.57
N LYS A 30 -21.84 15.11 6.91
CA LYS A 30 -20.70 15.87 7.42
C LYS A 30 -20.08 16.73 6.33
N ILE A 31 -20.12 18.05 6.55
CA ILE A 31 -19.40 19.01 5.72
C ILE A 31 -17.92 18.70 5.78
N SER A 32 -17.34 18.44 4.62
CA SER A 32 -15.94 18.06 4.47
C SER A 32 -15.29 18.88 3.36
N GLU A 33 -14.03 19.21 3.53
CA GLU A 33 -13.28 19.84 2.46
C GLU A 33 -12.74 18.79 1.50
N LEU A 34 -12.78 19.07 0.19
CA LEU A 34 -12.12 18.23 -0.80
C LEU A 34 -10.61 18.20 -0.53
N HIS A 35 -10.01 17.03 -0.49
CA HIS A 35 -8.57 16.89 -0.32
C HIS A 35 -7.87 16.96 -1.68
N VAL A 36 -6.81 17.77 -1.79
CA VAL A 36 -5.98 17.81 -3.00
C VAL A 36 -4.98 16.65 -2.94
N PRO A 37 -4.92 15.79 -3.96
CA PRO A 37 -3.88 14.78 -4.06
C PRO A 37 -2.50 15.45 -4.01
N ASN A 38 -1.60 14.91 -3.18
CA ASN A 38 -0.26 15.44 -3.00
C ASN A 38 0.77 14.34 -3.24
N ASP A 39 1.62 14.55 -4.25
CA ASP A 39 2.64 13.57 -4.67
C ASP A 39 3.68 13.28 -3.56
N THR A 40 3.82 14.16 -2.56
CA THR A 40 4.76 13.98 -1.44
C THR A 40 4.18 13.20 -0.25
N ARG A 41 2.87 12.96 -0.21
CA ARG A 41 2.19 12.25 0.91
C ARG A 41 1.57 10.97 0.39
N TRP A 42 2.14 9.82 0.78
CA TRP A 42 1.83 8.49 0.24
C TRP A 42 0.32 8.15 0.20
N ASN A 43 -0.43 8.53 1.24
CA ASN A 43 -1.85 8.22 1.37
C ASN A 43 -2.82 9.29 0.87
N SER A 44 -2.30 10.42 0.38
CA SER A 44 -3.14 11.57 -0.01
C SER A 44 -4.05 11.28 -1.21
N MET A 45 -3.65 10.39 -2.12
CA MET A 45 -4.45 10.00 -3.28
C MET A 45 -5.72 9.27 -2.86
N TRP A 46 -5.58 8.29 -1.95
CA TRP A 46 -6.71 7.54 -1.42
C TRP A 46 -7.64 8.46 -0.61
N ASP A 47 -7.08 9.29 0.28
CA ASP A 47 -7.87 10.26 1.06
C ASP A 47 -8.65 11.23 0.15
N ALA A 48 -8.04 11.67 -0.96
CA ALA A 48 -8.70 12.53 -1.93
C ALA A 48 -9.84 11.82 -2.65
N ILE A 49 -9.63 10.58 -3.09
CA ILE A 49 -10.66 9.77 -3.76
C ILE A 49 -11.82 9.48 -2.82
N ASP A 50 -11.55 9.02 -1.59
CA ASP A 50 -12.56 8.63 -0.62
C ASP A 50 -13.48 9.81 -0.26
N VAL A 51 -12.91 10.99 0.01
CA VAL A 51 -13.68 12.21 0.25
C VAL A 51 -14.44 12.65 -1.01
N PHE A 52 -13.82 12.55 -2.19
CA PHE A 52 -14.45 12.94 -3.45
C PHE A 52 -15.69 12.07 -3.77
N ILE A 53 -15.62 10.76 -3.54
CA ILE A 53 -16.75 9.84 -3.71
C ILE A 53 -17.88 10.17 -2.72
N LYS A 54 -17.55 10.41 -1.45
CA LYS A 54 -18.54 10.77 -0.42
C LYS A 54 -19.29 12.06 -0.75
N LEU A 55 -18.63 12.99 -1.42
CA LEU A 55 -19.18 14.28 -1.82
C LEU A 55 -19.71 14.30 -3.26
N ARG A 56 -19.85 13.12 -3.91
CA ARG A 56 -20.32 13.01 -5.29
C ARG A 56 -21.59 13.83 -5.57
N PRO A 57 -22.66 13.79 -4.76
CA PRO A 57 -23.88 14.55 -5.07
C PRO A 57 -23.62 16.06 -5.10
N ALA A 58 -22.90 16.60 -4.12
CA ALA A 58 -22.54 18.02 -4.09
C ALA A 58 -21.60 18.40 -5.25
N VAL A 59 -20.73 17.50 -5.71
CA VAL A 59 -19.85 17.74 -6.86
C VAL A 59 -20.65 17.82 -8.16
N GLU A 60 -21.61 16.91 -8.36
CA GLU A 60 -22.49 16.91 -9.52
C GLU A 60 -23.38 18.16 -9.53
N ASP A 61 -24.00 18.52 -8.39
CA ASP A 61 -24.81 19.74 -8.25
C ASP A 61 -23.99 21.01 -8.54
N PHE A 62 -22.76 21.08 -8.01
CA PHE A 62 -21.85 22.20 -8.26
C PHE A 62 -21.51 22.32 -9.74
N TYR A 63 -21.24 21.19 -10.42
CA TYR A 63 -21.00 21.18 -11.86
C TYR A 63 -22.22 21.67 -12.62
N HIS A 64 -23.41 21.12 -12.32
CA HIS A 64 -24.65 21.45 -13.00
C HIS A 64 -24.98 22.94 -12.89
N LYS A 65 -24.83 23.51 -11.68
CA LYS A 65 -25.01 24.94 -11.42
C LYS A 65 -24.04 25.79 -12.25
N ALA A 66 -22.75 25.46 -12.20
CA ALA A 66 -21.74 26.23 -12.92
C ALA A 66 -21.85 26.09 -14.45
N HIS A 67 -22.28 24.91 -14.93
CA HIS A 67 -22.56 24.68 -16.34
C HIS A 67 -23.75 25.51 -16.82
N ALA A 68 -24.84 25.56 -16.04
CA ALA A 68 -26.00 26.40 -16.33
C ALA A 68 -25.63 27.90 -16.35
N GLU A 69 -24.88 28.39 -15.36
CA GLU A 69 -24.38 29.78 -15.33
C GLU A 69 -23.52 30.11 -16.55
N TRP A 70 -22.68 29.17 -16.99
CA TRP A 70 -21.87 29.33 -18.20
C TRP A 70 -22.72 29.35 -19.48
N GLN A 71 -23.69 28.45 -19.60
CA GLN A 71 -24.62 28.40 -20.73
C GLN A 71 -25.44 29.68 -20.82
N ASP A 72 -25.95 30.19 -19.70
CA ASP A 72 -26.68 31.46 -19.65
C ASP A 72 -25.82 32.64 -20.07
N TYR A 73 -24.57 32.70 -19.60
CA TYR A 73 -23.61 33.70 -20.05
C TYR A 73 -23.37 33.60 -21.56
N TRP A 74 -23.13 32.40 -22.07
CA TRP A 74 -22.85 32.15 -23.48
C TRP A 74 -24.04 32.52 -24.38
N ASN A 75 -25.26 32.15 -23.97
CA ASN A 75 -26.50 32.48 -24.66
C ASN A 75 -26.72 34.00 -24.71
N LYS A 76 -26.44 34.72 -23.61
CA LYS A 76 -26.57 36.19 -23.55
C LYS A 76 -25.59 36.90 -24.48
N ILE A 77 -24.33 36.46 -24.55
CA ILE A 77 -23.32 37.13 -25.39
C ILE A 77 -23.45 36.79 -26.87
N THR A 78 -24.00 35.62 -27.20
CA THR A 78 -24.19 35.18 -28.60
C THR A 78 -25.61 35.43 -29.11
N ASP A 79 -26.52 35.96 -28.28
CA ASP A 79 -27.96 36.06 -28.58
C ASP A 79 -28.51 34.73 -29.08
N HIS A 80 -28.34 33.67 -28.27
CA HIS A 80 -28.67 32.29 -28.64
C HIS A 80 -28.03 31.84 -29.97
N GLY A 81 -26.78 32.22 -30.21
CA GLY A 81 -26.03 31.88 -31.43
C GLY A 81 -26.31 32.75 -32.65
N ARG A 82 -27.14 33.81 -32.53
CA ARG A 82 -27.45 34.74 -33.64
C ARG A 82 -26.33 35.74 -33.91
N LYS A 83 -25.45 36.00 -32.94
CA LYS A 83 -24.34 36.95 -33.04
C LYS A 83 -23.01 36.24 -32.84
N PRO A 84 -21.95 36.62 -33.59
CA PRO A 84 -20.61 36.11 -33.34
C PRO A 84 -20.15 36.52 -31.93
N PRO A 85 -19.41 35.65 -31.21
CA PRO A 85 -18.96 35.96 -29.86
C PRO A 85 -17.97 37.14 -29.86
N PRO A 86 -18.09 38.08 -28.90
CA PRO A 86 -17.20 39.24 -28.83
C PRO A 86 -15.74 38.85 -28.58
N GLU A 87 -14.80 39.69 -29.07
CA GLU A 87 -13.35 39.47 -28.92
C GLU A 87 -12.94 39.40 -27.44
N LYS A 88 -13.49 40.27 -26.59
CA LYS A 88 -13.30 40.25 -25.14
C LYS A 88 -14.45 39.47 -24.49
N ARG A 89 -14.16 38.27 -23.99
CA ARG A 89 -15.10 37.40 -23.27
C ARG A 89 -14.46 36.73 -22.07
N ARG A 90 -15.29 36.26 -21.14
CA ARG A 90 -14.84 35.40 -20.05
C ARG A 90 -14.35 34.08 -20.64
N LYS A 91 -13.29 33.50 -20.07
CA LYS A 91 -12.81 32.17 -20.48
C LYS A 91 -13.72 31.10 -19.87
N LYS A 92 -14.01 30.05 -20.64
CA LYS A 92 -14.73 28.89 -20.13
C LYS A 92 -13.93 28.29 -18.97
N PRO A 93 -14.56 28.02 -17.83
CA PRO A 93 -13.92 27.26 -16.76
C PRO A 93 -13.45 25.89 -17.27
N ALA A 94 -12.16 25.57 -17.13
CA ALA A 94 -11.58 24.32 -17.65
C ALA A 94 -12.24 23.05 -17.06
N PHE A 95 -12.68 23.10 -15.80
CA PHE A 95 -13.37 21.96 -15.18
C PHE A 95 -14.73 21.62 -15.82
N LEU A 96 -15.30 22.53 -16.63
CA LEU A 96 -16.52 22.26 -17.41
C LEU A 96 -16.25 21.50 -18.71
N ASP A 97 -14.98 21.41 -19.13
CA ASP A 97 -14.57 20.53 -20.24
C ASP A 97 -14.28 19.11 -19.70
N ASP A 98 -13.83 19.01 -18.45
CA ASP A 98 -13.54 17.75 -17.75
C ASP A 98 -14.74 17.21 -16.95
N PHE A 99 -15.90 17.08 -17.60
CA PHE A 99 -17.07 16.48 -16.96
C PHE A 99 -16.78 15.03 -16.55
N ILE A 100 -17.18 14.66 -15.34
CA ILE A 100 -16.99 13.30 -14.83
C ILE A 100 -18.22 12.48 -15.20
N THR A 101 -18.02 11.57 -16.15
CA THR A 101 -19.07 10.66 -16.61
C THR A 101 -19.39 9.58 -15.57
N GLN A 102 -20.47 8.84 -15.79
CA GLN A 102 -20.81 7.69 -14.95
C GLN A 102 -19.70 6.60 -14.98
N ASP A 103 -19.05 6.43 -16.13
CA ASP A 103 -17.94 5.49 -16.30
C ASP A 103 -16.72 5.96 -15.50
N ASP A 104 -16.41 7.26 -15.53
CA ASP A 104 -15.34 7.84 -14.72
C ASP A 104 -15.58 7.63 -13.23
N TRP A 105 -16.82 7.84 -12.75
CA TRP A 105 -17.17 7.55 -11.36
C TRP A 105 -16.99 6.08 -11.01
N SER A 106 -17.35 5.17 -11.92
CA SER A 106 -17.15 3.73 -11.73
C SER A 106 -15.66 3.41 -11.59
N ILE A 107 -14.80 3.99 -12.43
CA ILE A 107 -13.34 3.83 -12.35
C ILE A 107 -12.77 4.41 -11.05
N ILE A 108 -13.23 5.59 -10.62
CA ILE A 108 -12.80 6.21 -9.36
C ILE A 108 -13.16 5.30 -8.16
N VAL A 109 -14.34 4.68 -8.17
CA VAL A 109 -14.76 3.72 -7.13
C VAL A 109 -13.87 2.47 -7.16
N ILE A 110 -13.53 1.94 -8.33
CA ILE A 110 -12.61 0.80 -8.45
C ILE A 110 -11.22 1.17 -7.89
N TYR A 111 -10.67 2.33 -8.26
CA TYR A 111 -9.40 2.81 -7.69
C TYR A 111 -9.46 2.94 -6.16
N ASN A 112 -10.58 3.43 -5.61
CA ASN A 112 -10.75 3.54 -4.16
C ASN A 112 -10.64 2.17 -3.48
N GLY A 113 -11.32 1.15 -4.03
CA GLY A 113 -11.28 -0.22 -3.52
C GLY A 113 -9.90 -0.87 -3.67
N LEU A 114 -9.21 -0.61 -4.79
CA LEU A 114 -7.87 -1.13 -5.02
C LEU A 114 -6.84 -0.53 -4.05
N LEU A 115 -6.92 0.77 -3.78
CA LEU A 115 -5.98 1.50 -2.93
C LEU A 115 -6.28 1.34 -1.42
N GLN A 116 -7.50 0.98 -1.03
CA GLN A 116 -7.90 0.88 0.37
C GLN A 116 -7.04 -0.10 1.19
N PRO A 117 -6.71 -1.33 0.73
CA PRO A 117 -5.83 -2.21 1.48
C PRO A 117 -4.40 -1.65 1.63
N LEU A 118 -3.88 -0.96 0.62
CA LEU A 118 -2.57 -0.30 0.71
C LEU A 118 -2.58 0.80 1.75
N TYR A 119 -3.63 1.62 1.77
CA TYR A 119 -3.83 2.64 2.79
C TYR A 119 -3.88 2.03 4.19
N GLN A 120 -4.68 0.98 4.41
CA GLN A 120 -4.78 0.32 5.72
C GLN A 120 -3.45 -0.28 6.19
N VAL A 121 -2.70 -0.91 5.30
CA VAL A 121 -1.39 -1.50 5.61
C VAL A 121 -0.38 -0.42 5.96
N THR A 122 -0.26 0.63 5.15
CA THR A 122 0.68 1.72 5.43
C THR A 122 0.33 2.43 6.74
N GLN A 123 -0.95 2.67 7.03
CA GLN A 123 -1.40 3.20 8.31
C GLN A 123 -1.03 2.30 9.50
N ARG A 124 -1.09 0.99 9.32
CA ARG A 124 -0.71 0.03 10.35
C ARG A 124 0.80 0.01 10.60
N LEU A 125 1.60 0.16 9.54
CA LEU A 125 3.06 0.10 9.60
C LEU A 125 3.70 1.43 10.04
N GLU A 126 3.02 2.59 9.90
CA GLU A 126 3.56 3.92 10.29
C GLU A 126 3.52 4.20 11.81
N GLY A 127 3.11 3.22 12.62
CA GLY A 127 3.15 3.29 14.08
C GLY A 127 2.13 4.25 14.74
N LYS A 128 1.12 4.75 14.01
CA LYS A 128 0.10 5.69 14.54
C LYS A 128 -0.87 5.09 15.57
N GLY A 129 -0.88 3.78 15.79
CA GLY A 129 -1.82 3.14 16.72
C GLY A 129 -1.30 3.10 18.16
N GLY A 130 -2.20 3.26 19.13
CA GLY A 130 -1.87 3.07 20.54
C GLY A 130 -1.57 1.59 20.84
N GLY A 131 -0.54 1.36 21.66
CA GLY A 131 -0.08 0.03 22.08
C GLY A 131 0.98 -0.57 21.15
N ALA A 132 1.78 -1.51 21.67
CA ALA A 132 2.91 -2.18 21.00
C ALA A 132 2.50 -3.11 19.81
N SER A 133 1.37 -2.84 19.17
CA SER A 133 0.74 -3.64 18.11
C SER A 133 0.79 -2.99 16.72
N HIS A 134 1.40 -1.82 16.58
CA HIS A 134 1.52 -1.07 15.32
C HIS A 134 2.98 -0.80 14.98
N GLY A 135 3.31 -0.83 13.68
CA GLY A 135 4.66 -0.51 13.19
C GLY A 135 5.75 -1.53 13.54
N ALA A 136 5.38 -2.75 13.93
CA ALA A 136 6.34 -3.79 14.27
C ALA A 136 6.81 -4.55 13.03
N ILE A 137 8.11 -4.84 12.95
CA ILE A 137 8.73 -5.44 11.76
C ILE A 137 8.12 -6.79 11.33
N TRP A 138 7.58 -7.59 12.26
CA TRP A 138 6.92 -8.86 11.94
C TRP A 138 5.67 -8.69 11.06
N GLN A 139 5.09 -7.49 11.04
CA GLN A 139 3.88 -7.20 10.27
C GLN A 139 4.18 -7.02 8.77
N VAL A 140 5.44 -6.80 8.40
CA VAL A 140 5.84 -6.48 7.01
C VAL A 140 5.57 -7.64 6.06
N ILE A 141 6.03 -8.87 6.36
CA ILE A 141 5.80 -10.04 5.49
C ILE A 141 4.28 -10.34 5.36
N PRO A 142 3.51 -10.48 6.46
CA PRO A 142 2.05 -10.65 6.36
C PRO A 142 1.34 -9.54 5.58
N ALA A 143 1.80 -8.30 5.70
CA ALA A 143 1.26 -7.18 4.95
C ALA A 143 1.55 -7.31 3.45
N MET A 144 2.79 -7.61 3.06
CA MET A 144 3.18 -7.82 1.66
C MET A 144 2.39 -8.97 1.03
N GLU A 145 2.29 -10.11 1.70
CA GLU A 145 1.50 -11.28 1.25
C GLU A 145 0.02 -10.92 1.04
N LYS A 146 -0.57 -10.16 1.98
CA LYS A 146 -1.97 -9.70 1.86
C LYS A 146 -2.16 -8.77 0.65
N LEU A 147 -1.24 -7.84 0.44
CA LEU A 147 -1.31 -6.87 -0.67
C LEU A 147 -1.07 -7.55 -2.03
N LEU A 148 -0.12 -8.49 -2.12
CA LEU A 148 0.11 -9.27 -3.33
C LEU A 148 -1.11 -10.09 -3.69
N THR A 149 -1.69 -10.80 -2.72
CA THR A 149 -2.94 -11.57 -2.93
C THR A 149 -4.07 -10.67 -3.44
N HIS A 150 -4.23 -9.49 -2.83
CA HIS A 150 -5.25 -8.51 -3.26
C HIS A 150 -5.04 -8.06 -4.72
N LEU A 151 -3.80 -7.74 -5.10
CA LEU A 151 -3.48 -7.34 -6.47
C LEU A 151 -3.57 -8.50 -7.47
N GLU A 152 -3.30 -9.74 -7.06
CA GLU A 152 -3.47 -10.92 -7.91
C GLU A 152 -4.94 -11.19 -8.21
N VAL A 153 -5.81 -11.08 -7.21
CA VAL A 153 -7.27 -11.14 -7.40
C VAL A 153 -7.72 -10.02 -8.35
N ALA A 154 -7.24 -8.79 -8.14
CA ALA A 154 -7.54 -7.68 -9.02
C ALA A 154 -7.05 -7.90 -10.46
N LYS A 155 -5.89 -8.52 -10.68
CA LYS A 155 -5.39 -8.85 -12.03
C LYS A 155 -6.28 -9.85 -12.76
N GLN A 156 -6.89 -10.79 -12.03
CA GLN A 156 -7.81 -11.77 -12.59
C GLN A 156 -9.16 -11.12 -12.94
N GLU A 157 -9.65 -10.25 -12.06
CA GLU A 157 -10.91 -9.52 -12.22
C GLU A 157 -10.83 -8.49 -13.36
N TYR A 158 -9.77 -7.68 -13.38
CA TYR A 158 -9.55 -6.59 -14.33
C TYR A 158 -8.47 -6.98 -15.35
N SER A 159 -8.90 -7.72 -16.37
CA SER A 159 -8.05 -8.11 -17.49
C SER A 159 -8.41 -7.36 -18.77
N ILE A 160 -7.40 -7.11 -19.61
CA ILE A 160 -7.60 -6.52 -20.93
C ILE A 160 -8.20 -7.60 -21.83
N VAL A 161 -9.44 -7.39 -22.27
CA VAL A 161 -10.01 -8.20 -23.34
C VAL A 161 -9.25 -7.83 -24.62
N ARG A 162 -8.50 -8.78 -25.19
CA ARG A 162 -7.90 -8.58 -26.50
C ARG A 162 -9.06 -8.53 -27.50
N PRO A 163 -9.21 -7.47 -28.30
CA PRO A 163 -10.20 -7.50 -29.36
C PRO A 163 -9.83 -8.65 -30.30
N THR A 164 -10.71 -9.65 -30.41
CA THR A 164 -10.61 -10.68 -31.44
C THR A 164 -10.85 -9.97 -32.77
N GLN A 165 -9.80 -9.47 -33.40
CA GLN A 165 -9.90 -8.99 -34.77
C GLN A 165 -10.02 -10.22 -35.67
N ASP A 166 -11.25 -10.66 -35.92
CA ASP A 166 -11.57 -11.59 -37.00
C ASP A 166 -11.33 -10.87 -38.34
N TYR A 167 -10.13 -11.02 -38.89
CA TYR A 167 -9.77 -10.50 -40.21
C TYR A 167 -10.48 -11.24 -41.37
N THR A 168 -11.48 -12.08 -41.10
CA THR A 168 -12.16 -12.90 -42.13
C THR A 168 -13.30 -12.17 -42.85
N MET A 169 -13.59 -10.90 -42.53
CA MET A 169 -14.69 -10.14 -43.13
C MET A 169 -14.26 -8.79 -43.73
N VAL A 170 -13.15 -8.78 -44.48
CA VAL A 170 -12.93 -7.74 -45.50
C VAL A 170 -13.08 -8.38 -46.87
N ASN A 171 -14.26 -8.22 -47.46
CA ASN A 171 -14.44 -8.49 -48.89
C ASN A 171 -13.52 -7.54 -49.66
N SER A 172 -12.53 -8.12 -50.33
CA SER A 172 -11.69 -7.46 -51.32
C SER A 172 -12.55 -6.91 -52.47
N GLN A 173 -12.99 -5.67 -52.34
CA GLN A 173 -13.40 -4.85 -53.46
C GLN A 173 -12.77 -3.48 -53.32
N THR A 174 -11.53 -3.38 -53.76
CA THR A 174 -11.01 -2.28 -54.59
C THR A 174 -9.55 -2.57 -54.89
N SER A 175 -9.30 -3.04 -56.12
CA SER A 175 -7.98 -2.98 -56.73
C SER A 175 -7.56 -1.53 -56.89
N THR A 176 -6.50 -1.13 -56.21
CA THR A 176 -5.60 -0.08 -56.69
C THR A 176 -4.20 -0.66 -56.65
N VAL A 177 -3.72 -0.96 -57.85
CA VAL A 177 -2.38 -1.45 -58.17
C VAL A 177 -1.34 -0.48 -57.62
N PHE A 178 -0.42 -0.96 -56.79
CA PHE A 178 0.95 -0.46 -56.74
C PHE A 178 1.88 -1.66 -56.55
N ASP A 179 2.62 -1.93 -57.62
CA ASP A 179 3.51 -3.07 -57.78
C ASP A 179 4.86 -2.77 -57.12
N SER A 180 5.43 -3.75 -56.44
CA SER A 180 6.79 -3.69 -55.91
C SER A 180 7.34 -5.09 -55.87
N GLN A 181 7.99 -5.49 -56.97
CA GLN A 181 9.05 -6.49 -56.96
C GLN A 181 9.78 -6.48 -58.32
N ASP A 182 10.63 -5.47 -58.51
CA ASP A 182 11.88 -5.65 -59.25
C ASP A 182 12.90 -6.22 -58.26
N LEU A 183 13.23 -7.50 -58.37
CA LEU A 183 14.51 -8.09 -57.94
C LEU A 183 14.63 -9.51 -58.53
N HIS A 184 15.23 -9.57 -59.73
CA HIS A 184 15.84 -10.73 -60.41
C HIS A 184 14.90 -11.90 -60.76
N GLU A 185 14.88 -12.47 -61.98
CA GLU A 185 16.04 -13.00 -62.68
C GLU A 185 15.68 -13.45 -64.13
N LEU A 186 16.41 -12.91 -65.11
CA LEU A 186 16.91 -13.50 -66.37
C LEU A 186 16.10 -14.58 -67.17
N LEU A 187 15.69 -14.18 -68.40
CA LEU A 187 15.67 -14.95 -69.69
C LEU A 187 14.49 -15.95 -69.95
N PRO A 188 14.18 -16.34 -71.22
CA PRO A 188 13.08 -15.80 -72.07
C PRO A 188 11.98 -16.86 -72.45
N PRO A 189 10.89 -16.48 -73.17
CA PRO A 189 9.66 -17.28 -73.30
C PRO A 189 9.64 -18.18 -74.54
N PRO A 190 8.70 -19.16 -74.64
CA PRO A 190 7.65 -19.03 -75.65
C PRO A 190 6.28 -19.71 -75.31
N VAL A 191 5.13 -19.07 -75.55
CA VAL A 191 4.19 -19.21 -76.70
C VAL A 191 2.97 -20.14 -76.47
N ARG A 192 1.81 -19.49 -76.26
CA ARG A 192 0.52 -19.59 -76.99
C ARG A 192 -0.16 -20.95 -77.22
N ALA A 193 -1.42 -21.08 -76.75
CA ALA A 193 -2.63 -21.51 -77.50
C ALA A 193 -3.80 -21.76 -76.52
N LYS A 194 -4.89 -20.98 -76.53
CA LYS A 194 -6.10 -21.02 -77.40
C LYS A 194 -7.18 -22.02 -76.95
N ARG A 195 -8.43 -21.54 -77.11
CA ARG A 195 -9.75 -22.24 -77.13
C ARG A 195 -10.36 -22.52 -75.75
N GLY A 196 -11.65 -22.35 -75.50
CA GLY A 196 -12.79 -21.97 -76.34
C GLY A 196 -14.06 -22.29 -75.55
N ARG A 197 -15.01 -21.34 -75.51
CA ARG A 197 -16.42 -21.53 -75.07
C ARG A 197 -17.13 -22.51 -76.06
N PRO A 198 -18.38 -23.02 -75.85
CA PRO A 198 -19.41 -22.54 -74.91
C PRO A 198 -20.39 -23.58 -74.27
N LYS A 199 -21.18 -23.05 -73.31
CA LYS A 199 -22.60 -23.29 -72.97
C LYS A 199 -23.16 -24.72 -72.94
N GLN A 200 -23.70 -25.09 -71.77
CA GLN A 200 -25.04 -25.69 -71.69
C GLN A 200 -25.70 -25.39 -70.33
N SER A 201 -27.02 -25.19 -70.40
CA SER A 201 -27.95 -24.80 -69.34
C SER A 201 -28.89 -25.97 -69.03
N GLN A 202 -29.54 -25.88 -67.85
CA GLN A 202 -30.52 -26.80 -67.22
C GLN A 202 -29.86 -27.76 -66.22
N SER A 203 -30.39 -28.00 -65.02
CA SER A 203 -31.72 -27.74 -64.46
C SER A 203 -31.63 -27.70 -62.92
N GLN A 204 -32.56 -26.95 -62.32
CA GLN A 204 -32.76 -26.82 -60.88
C GLN A 204 -33.22 -28.15 -60.27
N SER A 205 -32.53 -28.61 -59.22
CA SER A 205 -33.13 -29.39 -58.13
C SER A 205 -32.91 -28.59 -56.84
N GLN A 206 -34.02 -28.16 -56.24
CA GLN A 206 -34.03 -27.47 -54.96
C GLN A 206 -33.66 -28.47 -53.86
N SER A 207 -32.47 -28.35 -53.27
CA SER A 207 -32.16 -28.89 -51.95
C SER A 207 -32.07 -27.73 -50.97
N MET A 208 -32.79 -27.84 -49.85
CA MET A 208 -32.73 -26.87 -48.77
C MET A 208 -31.29 -26.72 -48.26
N PRO A 209 -30.81 -25.49 -47.97
CA PRO A 209 -29.58 -25.32 -47.22
C PRO A 209 -29.77 -25.84 -45.79
N PRO A 210 -28.76 -26.48 -45.18
CA PRO A 210 -28.82 -26.84 -43.76
C PRO A 210 -29.00 -25.57 -42.92
N PRO A 211 -29.64 -25.66 -41.74
CA PRO A 211 -29.83 -24.51 -40.87
C PRO A 211 -28.46 -23.88 -40.54
N PRO A 212 -28.37 -22.55 -40.46
CA PRO A 212 -27.13 -21.91 -40.03
C PRO A 212 -26.74 -22.46 -38.65
N PRO A 213 -25.44 -22.65 -38.37
CA PRO A 213 -25.01 -23.01 -37.02
C PRO A 213 -25.58 -21.97 -36.04
N PRO A 214 -25.95 -22.38 -34.82
CA PRO A 214 -26.49 -21.44 -33.85
C PRO A 214 -25.51 -20.29 -33.72
N THR A 215 -26.00 -19.07 -34.00
CA THR A 215 -25.29 -17.84 -33.68
C THR A 215 -24.89 -17.98 -32.23
N ARG A 216 -23.61 -18.26 -31.98
CA ARG A 216 -23.04 -18.20 -30.65
C ARG A 216 -23.20 -16.74 -30.28
N GLU A 217 -24.22 -16.45 -29.48
CA GLU A 217 -24.44 -15.15 -28.87
C GLU A 217 -23.10 -14.76 -28.25
N ALA A 218 -22.35 -13.92 -28.97
CA ALA A 218 -21.19 -13.27 -28.41
C ALA A 218 -21.78 -12.46 -27.27
N LEU A 219 -21.51 -12.90 -26.03
CA LEU A 219 -21.83 -12.16 -24.82
C LEU A 219 -21.46 -10.70 -25.12
N ALA A 220 -22.46 -9.82 -25.15
CA ALA A 220 -22.25 -8.42 -25.47
C ALA A 220 -21.16 -7.90 -24.54
N GLU A 221 -19.96 -7.65 -25.08
CA GLU A 221 -18.85 -7.18 -24.29
C GLU A 221 -19.23 -5.80 -23.74
N ASP A 222 -19.14 -5.66 -22.42
CA ASP A 222 -19.46 -4.42 -21.71
C ASP A 222 -18.66 -3.26 -22.35
N PRO A 223 -19.34 -2.26 -22.96
CA PRO A 223 -18.68 -1.12 -23.60
C PRO A 223 -17.67 -0.41 -22.70
N PHE A 224 -17.91 -0.44 -21.38
CA PHE A 224 -17.02 0.08 -20.36
C PHE A 224 -15.61 -0.54 -20.41
N LYS A 225 -15.51 -1.85 -20.69
CA LYS A 225 -14.22 -2.58 -20.74
C LYS A 225 -13.37 -2.23 -21.97
N ASN A 226 -13.99 -1.61 -22.97
CA ASN A 226 -13.31 -1.16 -24.19
C ASN A 226 -12.79 0.27 -24.10
N THR A 227 -13.13 1.01 -23.04
CA THR A 227 -12.65 2.38 -22.80
C THR A 227 -11.13 2.44 -22.58
N LEU A 228 -10.52 3.57 -22.91
CA LEU A 228 -9.09 3.80 -22.69
C LEU A 228 -8.79 3.79 -21.19
N GLU A 229 -9.68 4.37 -20.40
CA GLU A 229 -9.58 4.54 -18.95
C GLU A 229 -9.58 3.17 -18.25
N TYR A 230 -10.43 2.23 -18.69
CA TYR A 230 -10.40 0.84 -18.19
C TYR A 230 -9.10 0.12 -18.55
N ARG A 231 -8.58 0.31 -19.77
CA ARG A 231 -7.27 -0.27 -20.15
C ARG A 231 -6.13 0.29 -19.31
N MET A 232 -6.14 1.59 -19.03
CA MET A 232 -5.18 2.25 -18.15
C MET A 232 -5.25 1.69 -16.72
N LEU A 233 -6.46 1.44 -16.20
CA LEU A 233 -6.67 0.77 -14.92
C LEU A 233 -6.01 -0.62 -14.89
N CYS A 234 -6.28 -1.46 -15.90
CA CYS A 234 -5.68 -2.81 -15.99
C CYS A 234 -4.15 -2.75 -16.04
N VAL A 235 -3.57 -1.81 -16.80
CA VAL A 235 -2.12 -1.60 -16.84
C VAL A 235 -1.61 -1.15 -15.47
N GLY A 236 -2.30 -0.21 -14.82
CA GLY A 236 -1.97 0.29 -13.48
C GLY A 236 -1.91 -0.82 -12.43
N ILE A 237 -2.87 -1.75 -12.43
CA ILE A 237 -2.89 -2.90 -11.51
C ILE A 237 -1.66 -3.80 -11.74
N ASN A 238 -1.31 -4.06 -13.00
CA ASN A 238 -0.14 -4.87 -13.33
C ASN A 238 1.17 -4.21 -12.86
N LEU A 239 1.32 -2.90 -13.10
CA LEU A 239 2.47 -2.14 -12.64
C LEU A 239 2.56 -2.08 -11.11
N ALA A 240 1.41 -1.92 -10.43
CA ALA A 240 1.36 -1.94 -8.97
C ALA A 240 1.81 -3.29 -8.40
N TRP A 241 1.35 -4.40 -8.98
CA TRP A 241 1.77 -5.75 -8.59
C TRP A 241 3.27 -5.96 -8.82
N GLN A 242 3.78 -5.57 -10.00
CA GLN A 242 5.22 -5.67 -10.30
C GLN A 242 6.06 -4.87 -9.31
N LYS A 243 5.61 -3.66 -8.98
CA LYS A 243 6.33 -2.81 -8.02
C LYS A 243 6.32 -3.40 -6.62
N LEU A 244 5.20 -3.99 -6.20
CA LEU A 244 5.08 -4.63 -4.90
C LEU A 244 5.97 -5.88 -4.80
N ASP A 245 6.02 -6.71 -5.85
CA ASP A 245 6.89 -7.89 -5.94
C ASP A 245 8.38 -7.52 -5.91
N GLU A 246 8.76 -6.41 -6.57
CA GLU A 246 10.12 -5.85 -6.50
C GLU A 246 10.49 -5.48 -5.05
N TYR A 247 9.60 -4.81 -4.32
CA TYR A 247 9.85 -4.46 -2.92
C TYR A 247 9.81 -5.67 -2.01
N TYR A 248 8.96 -6.65 -2.30
CA TYR A 248 8.91 -7.86 -1.50
C TYR A 248 10.22 -8.64 -1.58
N SER A 249 10.80 -8.72 -2.78
CA SER A 249 12.13 -9.31 -3.00
C SER A 249 13.26 -8.57 -2.26
N LYS A 250 13.09 -7.30 -1.90
CA LYS A 250 14.06 -6.56 -1.06
C LYS A 250 14.02 -7.00 0.40
N THR A 251 12.94 -7.62 0.86
CA THR A 251 12.87 -8.16 2.24
C THR A 251 13.86 -9.30 2.45
N ASP A 252 14.26 -10.00 1.37
CA ASP A 252 15.27 -11.06 1.41
C ASP A 252 16.69 -10.54 1.72
N GLN A 253 16.92 -9.23 1.64
CA GLN A 253 18.22 -8.62 1.99
C GLN A 253 18.54 -8.74 3.49
N SER A 254 17.54 -8.98 4.34
CA SER A 254 17.74 -9.10 5.78
C SER A 254 16.91 -10.25 6.38
N PRO A 255 17.54 -11.18 7.12
CA PRO A 255 16.81 -12.26 7.80
C PRO A 255 15.87 -11.77 8.89
N VAL A 256 16.00 -10.51 9.32
CA VAL A 256 15.21 -9.87 10.37
C VAL A 256 13.72 -9.98 10.12
N TYR A 257 13.26 -9.78 8.88
CA TYR A 257 11.84 -9.85 8.53
C TYR A 257 11.24 -11.23 8.79
N VAL A 258 11.95 -12.28 8.35
CA VAL A 258 11.53 -13.68 8.57
C VAL A 258 11.67 -14.04 10.05
N ALA A 259 12.80 -13.71 10.67
CA ALA A 259 13.06 -14.02 12.07
C ALA A 259 11.98 -13.44 12.99
N ALA A 260 11.54 -12.21 12.74
CA ALA A 260 10.46 -11.58 13.51
C ALA A 260 9.12 -12.32 13.38
N VAL A 261 8.80 -12.88 12.21
CA VAL A 261 7.61 -13.72 12.01
C VAL A 261 7.75 -15.07 12.75
N VAL A 262 8.94 -15.66 12.72
CA VAL A 262 9.24 -16.95 13.39
C VAL A 262 9.17 -16.83 14.91
N LEU A 263 9.63 -15.71 15.46
CA LEU A 263 9.57 -15.41 16.88
C LEU A 263 8.18 -14.96 17.35
N HIS A 264 7.25 -14.71 16.43
CA HIS A 264 5.88 -14.37 16.80
C HIS A 264 5.12 -15.61 17.30
N PRO A 265 4.60 -15.62 18.55
CA PRO A 265 4.00 -16.82 19.16
C PRO A 265 2.82 -17.41 18.37
N GLY A 266 2.01 -16.55 17.74
CA GLY A 266 0.87 -16.95 16.90
C GLY A 266 1.18 -17.38 15.45
N LEU A 267 2.33 -16.96 14.88
CA LEU A 267 2.67 -17.22 13.47
C LEU A 267 3.61 -18.42 13.37
N LYS A 268 4.84 -18.29 13.90
CA LYS A 268 5.93 -19.26 13.79
C LYS A 268 6.16 -19.74 12.34
N TRP A 269 6.97 -20.79 12.16
CA TRP A 269 7.21 -21.43 10.86
C TRP A 269 5.94 -21.93 10.16
N LYS A 270 4.96 -22.44 10.91
CA LYS A 270 3.71 -22.98 10.35
C LYS A 270 2.92 -21.95 9.53
N TRP A 271 3.00 -20.67 9.89
CA TRP A 271 2.36 -19.62 9.10
C TRP A 271 3.10 -19.37 7.79
N LEU A 272 4.44 -19.28 7.83
CA LEU A 272 5.28 -19.11 6.63
C LEU A 272 5.14 -20.30 5.67
N GLU A 273 5.11 -21.53 6.18
CA GLU A 273 4.87 -22.74 5.40
C GLU A 273 3.49 -22.72 4.71
N LYS A 274 2.50 -22.04 5.30
CA LYS A 274 1.18 -21.84 4.70
C LYS A 274 1.19 -20.73 3.65
N ALA A 275 1.87 -19.62 3.92
CA ALA A 275 1.98 -18.50 2.97
C ALA A 275 2.80 -18.90 1.73
N TRP A 276 3.94 -19.57 1.93
CA TRP A 276 4.89 -19.94 0.89
C TRP A 276 4.71 -21.38 0.37
N ARG A 277 3.48 -21.91 0.38
CA ARG A 277 3.19 -23.28 -0.10
C ARG A 277 3.70 -23.56 -1.52
N GLY A 278 3.67 -22.56 -2.39
CA GLY A 278 4.15 -22.66 -3.76
C GLY A 278 5.66 -22.45 -3.93
N ARG A 279 6.39 -22.10 -2.87
CA ARG A 279 7.81 -21.69 -2.92
C ARG A 279 8.62 -22.37 -1.80
N PRO A 280 8.80 -23.71 -1.85
CA PRO A 280 9.49 -24.45 -0.78
C PRO A 280 10.97 -24.09 -0.65
N SER A 281 11.63 -23.67 -1.74
CA SER A 281 13.02 -23.20 -1.73
C SER A 281 13.23 -22.00 -0.81
N TRP A 282 12.25 -21.09 -0.75
CA TRP A 282 12.30 -19.91 0.11
C TRP A 282 12.30 -20.29 1.58
N ILE A 283 11.49 -21.27 1.98
CA ILE A 283 11.45 -21.76 3.36
C ILE A 283 12.80 -22.35 3.76
N SER A 284 13.43 -23.14 2.87
CA SER A 284 14.73 -23.74 3.13
C SER A 284 15.83 -22.69 3.30
N GLN A 285 15.89 -21.69 2.41
CA GLN A 285 16.85 -20.60 2.50
C GLN A 285 16.63 -19.76 3.78
N ALA A 286 15.38 -19.39 4.04
CA ALA A 286 14.99 -18.62 5.22
C ALA A 286 15.35 -19.33 6.53
N ARG A 287 15.19 -20.66 6.62
CA ARG A 287 15.60 -21.44 7.80
C ARG A 287 17.11 -21.36 8.06
N VAL A 288 17.92 -21.40 6.99
CA VAL A 288 19.39 -21.27 7.11
C VAL A 288 19.76 -19.87 7.61
N GLU A 289 19.18 -18.83 7.03
CA GLU A 289 19.50 -17.44 7.40
C GLU A 289 19.02 -17.07 8.81
N VAL A 290 17.82 -17.51 9.22
CA VAL A 290 17.33 -17.30 10.59
C VAL A 290 18.20 -18.07 11.60
N LYS A 291 18.64 -19.29 11.27
CA LYS A 291 19.55 -20.05 12.13
C LYS A 291 20.91 -19.37 12.25
N LYS A 292 21.43 -18.81 11.15
CA LYS A 292 22.67 -18.02 11.16
C LYS A 292 22.53 -16.79 12.06
N LEU A 293 21.43 -16.05 11.94
CA LEU A 293 21.14 -14.91 12.82
C LEU A 293 21.05 -15.34 14.29
N TRP A 294 20.42 -16.47 14.58
CA TRP A 294 20.33 -17.01 15.95
C TRP A 294 21.72 -17.29 16.56
N LEU A 295 22.67 -17.82 15.79
CA LEU A 295 24.02 -18.13 16.29
C LEU A 295 24.77 -16.90 16.81
N GLU A 296 24.45 -15.70 16.33
CA GLU A 296 24.99 -14.44 16.84
C GLU A 296 24.53 -14.15 18.28
N TYR A 297 23.30 -14.58 18.64
CA TYR A 297 22.72 -14.41 19.96
C TYR A 297 23.00 -15.60 20.89
N ALA A 298 23.16 -16.80 20.33
CA ALA A 298 23.36 -18.05 21.08
C ALA A 298 24.61 -18.02 21.98
N ASN A 299 25.63 -17.22 21.63
CA ASN A 299 26.88 -17.13 22.39
C ASN A 299 26.91 -15.95 23.39
N LEU A 300 25.83 -15.18 23.50
CA LEU A 300 25.82 -14.02 24.40
C LEU A 300 25.80 -14.44 25.88
N PRO A 301 26.49 -13.68 26.76
CA PRO A 301 26.46 -13.94 28.19
C PRO A 301 25.05 -13.68 28.75
N VAL A 302 24.53 -14.64 29.50
CA VAL A 302 23.26 -14.51 30.24
C VAL A 302 23.57 -13.78 31.55
N THR A 303 22.90 -12.66 31.82
CA THR A 303 23.13 -11.88 33.04
C THR A 303 22.29 -12.46 34.19
N THR A 304 22.90 -12.65 35.37
CA THR A 304 22.30 -13.27 36.57
C THR A 304 21.05 -12.54 37.12
N LYS A 305 20.81 -11.28 36.72
CA LYS A 305 19.59 -10.53 37.07
C LYS A 305 18.30 -11.12 36.49
N ASP A 306 18.39 -11.87 35.38
CA ASP A 306 17.23 -12.53 34.76
C ASP A 306 16.84 -13.83 35.52
N THR A 307 17.78 -14.45 36.24
CA THR A 307 17.58 -15.69 37.00
C THR A 307 17.03 -15.44 38.41
N GLU A 308 17.39 -14.32 39.05
CA GLU A 308 17.07 -14.07 40.47
C GLU A 308 15.68 -13.49 40.76
N SER A 309 14.94 -13.03 39.75
CA SER A 309 13.70 -12.24 39.94
C SER A 309 12.45 -13.02 40.38
N LEU A 310 12.61 -14.26 40.86
CA LEU A 310 11.58 -15.05 41.56
C LEU A 310 11.93 -15.38 43.02
N ARG A 311 13.03 -14.83 43.56
CA ARG A 311 13.36 -14.95 45.00
C ARG A 311 12.57 -13.94 45.86
N VAL A 312 11.33 -13.63 45.49
CA VAL A 312 10.41 -12.94 46.41
C VAL A 312 9.77 -14.02 47.26
N GLU A 313 9.96 -13.87 48.57
CA GLU A 313 9.50 -14.65 49.71
C GLU A 313 8.09 -15.22 49.55
N ASP A 314 7.97 -16.46 49.09
CA ASP A 314 6.78 -17.27 49.29
C ASP A 314 7.04 -18.17 50.49
N ASN A 315 6.42 -17.87 51.63
CA ASN A 315 6.59 -18.59 52.91
C ASN A 315 6.17 -20.07 52.85
N ALA A 316 5.68 -20.55 51.71
CA ALA A 316 5.33 -21.96 51.45
C ALA A 316 6.45 -22.77 50.78
N ARG A 317 7.52 -22.12 50.28
CA ARG A 317 8.54 -22.77 49.45
C ARG A 317 9.32 -23.87 50.17
N TRP A 318 9.47 -23.78 51.49
CA TRP A 318 10.16 -24.79 52.30
C TRP A 318 9.39 -26.11 52.41
N MET A 319 8.06 -26.10 52.26
CA MET A 319 7.25 -27.33 52.23
C MET A 319 7.24 -27.98 50.84
N ASP A 320 7.32 -27.16 49.78
CA ASP A 320 7.38 -27.65 48.39
C ASP A 320 8.77 -28.20 48.02
N ASP A 321 9.85 -27.62 48.56
CA ASP A 321 11.23 -28.07 48.31
C ASP A 321 11.48 -29.49 48.88
N ASP A 322 10.92 -29.80 50.05
CA ASP A 322 11.01 -31.14 50.70
C ASP A 322 10.15 -32.21 49.99
N LEU A 323 9.04 -31.81 49.35
CA LEU A 323 8.18 -32.72 48.56
C LEU A 323 8.69 -32.94 47.13
N LEU A 324 9.47 -32.01 46.58
CA LEU A 324 9.94 -32.04 45.19
C LEU A 324 11.44 -32.32 45.05
N SER A 325 12.19 -32.46 46.15
CA SER A 325 13.63 -32.79 46.11
C SER A 325 13.92 -34.13 45.43
N ASP A 326 12.96 -35.07 45.41
CA ASP A 326 13.11 -36.37 44.74
C ASP A 326 12.97 -36.28 43.20
N PHE A 327 12.58 -35.11 42.68
CA PHE A 327 12.48 -34.81 41.24
C PHE A 327 13.49 -33.74 40.76
N SER A 328 14.36 -33.24 41.65
CA SER A 328 15.36 -32.22 41.29
C SER A 328 16.46 -32.74 40.36
N ASP A 329 16.56 -34.06 40.19
CA ASP A 329 17.53 -34.74 39.34
C ASP A 329 17.11 -34.83 37.86
N VAL A 330 15.99 -34.20 37.47
CA VAL A 330 15.72 -33.97 36.05
C VAL A 330 16.60 -32.82 35.60
N GLU A 331 17.86 -33.14 35.25
CA GLU A 331 18.77 -32.25 34.57
C GLU A 331 18.00 -31.49 33.49
N ASN A 332 17.83 -30.18 33.69
CA ASN A 332 17.28 -29.30 32.68
C ASN A 332 18.30 -29.33 31.55
N ASP A 333 18.02 -30.13 30.51
CA ASP A 333 18.95 -30.47 29.44
C ASP A 333 19.52 -29.20 28.79
N ALA A 334 20.62 -28.71 29.36
CA ALA A 334 21.32 -27.50 28.93
C ALA A 334 21.97 -27.69 27.54
N SER A 335 21.81 -28.87 26.93
CA SER A 335 22.27 -29.19 25.58
C SER A 335 21.26 -28.86 24.49
N THR A 336 19.97 -28.73 24.81
CA THR A 336 18.95 -28.44 23.80
C THR A 336 18.94 -26.94 23.46
N ASP A 337 19.27 -26.62 22.20
CA ASP A 337 19.27 -25.27 21.66
C ASP A 337 17.92 -24.55 21.90
N GLU A 338 17.94 -23.38 22.55
CA GLU A 338 16.73 -22.61 22.90
C GLU A 338 15.84 -22.36 21.68
N TYR A 339 16.46 -22.08 20.53
CA TYR A 339 15.75 -21.86 19.28
C TYR A 339 15.06 -23.12 18.76
N GLN A 340 15.70 -24.29 18.89
CA GLN A 340 15.10 -25.57 18.51
C GLN A 340 13.89 -25.87 19.40
N LYS A 341 14.03 -25.70 20.72
CA LYS A 341 12.93 -25.84 21.69
C LYS A 341 11.74 -24.93 21.33
N TRP A 342 12.01 -23.67 20.97
CA TRP A 342 10.97 -22.74 20.54
C TRP A 342 10.26 -23.16 19.24
N CYS A 343 11.00 -23.73 18.28
CA CYS A 343 10.45 -24.20 17.02
C CYS A 343 9.55 -25.43 17.20
N GLU A 344 9.86 -26.30 18.17
CA GLU A 344 9.09 -27.48 18.52
C GLU A 344 7.83 -27.13 19.35
N GLU A 345 7.90 -26.05 20.14
CA GLU A 345 6.78 -25.58 20.94
C GLU A 345 5.57 -25.18 20.06
N GLY A 346 4.35 -25.50 20.53
CA GLY A 346 3.10 -25.15 19.87
C GLY A 346 2.92 -23.65 19.60
N ARG A 347 2.00 -23.31 18.69
CA ARG A 347 1.61 -21.90 18.43
C ARG A 347 0.67 -21.42 19.53
N GLN A 348 0.75 -20.12 19.82
CA GLN A 348 -0.19 -19.41 20.69
C GLN A 348 -0.94 -18.35 19.86
N PRO A 349 -2.07 -18.72 19.21
CA PRO A 349 -2.73 -17.86 18.21
C PRO A 349 -3.35 -16.59 18.76
N ASN A 350 -3.63 -16.54 20.07
CA ASN A 350 -4.31 -15.43 20.73
C ASN A 350 -3.34 -14.35 21.24
N GLU A 351 -2.03 -14.52 21.03
CA GLU A 351 -1.03 -13.52 21.38
C GLU A 351 -0.84 -12.53 20.22
N TYR A 352 -1.18 -11.27 20.47
CA TYR A 352 -1.12 -10.19 19.48
C TYR A 352 -0.03 -9.15 19.78
N ARG A 353 0.67 -9.30 20.91
CA ARG A 353 1.69 -8.37 21.38
C ARG A 353 2.99 -9.12 21.66
N PRO A 354 3.70 -9.53 20.60
CA PRO A 354 4.90 -10.35 20.75
C PRO A 354 6.00 -9.68 21.59
N LEU A 355 6.14 -8.34 21.52
CA LEU A 355 7.12 -7.64 22.35
C LEU A 355 6.81 -7.73 23.85
N GLU A 356 5.53 -7.63 24.25
CA GLU A 356 5.10 -7.78 25.65
C GLU A 356 5.26 -9.23 26.11
N PHE A 357 4.92 -10.20 25.25
CA PHE A 357 5.12 -11.62 25.48
C PHE A 357 6.59 -11.93 25.82
N TRP A 358 7.54 -11.53 24.97
CA TRP A 358 8.98 -11.75 25.18
C TRP A 358 9.58 -10.92 26.31
N SER A 359 8.88 -9.86 26.74
CA SER A 359 9.28 -9.04 27.89
C SER A 359 8.83 -9.61 29.23
N THR A 360 7.96 -10.62 29.24
CA THR A 360 7.47 -11.27 30.45
C THR A 360 8.58 -12.04 31.16
N GLN A 361 8.61 -11.97 32.49
CA GLN A 361 9.65 -12.60 33.30
C GLN A 361 9.78 -14.11 33.05
N ARG A 362 8.65 -14.80 32.89
CA ARG A 362 8.59 -16.23 32.52
C ARG A 362 9.37 -16.52 31.23
N GLN A 363 9.22 -15.69 30.20
CA GLN A 363 9.87 -15.91 28.90
C GLN A 363 11.36 -15.59 28.96
N LYS A 364 11.76 -14.55 29.70
CA LYS A 364 13.18 -14.25 29.93
C LYS A 364 13.90 -15.38 30.66
N GLN A 365 13.23 -16.06 31.58
CA GLN A 365 13.80 -17.20 32.30
C GLN A 365 13.82 -18.49 31.47
N ALA A 366 12.73 -18.77 30.73
CA ALA A 366 12.64 -19.96 29.89
C ALA A 366 13.58 -19.89 28.67
N TYR A 367 13.84 -18.68 28.17
CA TYR A 367 14.53 -18.40 26.93
C TYR A 367 15.43 -17.15 27.07
N PRO A 368 16.52 -17.21 27.85
CA PRO A 368 17.31 -16.02 28.19
C PRO A 368 17.96 -15.37 26.97
N ARG A 369 18.46 -16.15 26.00
CA ARG A 369 19.11 -15.59 24.81
C ARG A 369 18.11 -15.31 23.69
N LEU A 370 17.13 -16.20 23.51
CA LEU A 370 16.11 -16.03 22.46
C LEU A 370 15.16 -14.86 22.76
N SER A 371 14.81 -14.62 24.04
CA SER A 371 14.02 -13.44 24.41
C SER A 371 14.75 -12.13 24.14
N ARG A 372 16.09 -12.10 24.26
CA ARG A 372 16.91 -10.96 23.89
C ARG A 372 16.86 -10.70 22.38
N MET A 373 17.09 -11.72 21.56
CA MET A 373 16.95 -11.65 20.10
C MET A 373 15.56 -11.14 19.70
N ALA A 374 14.51 -11.71 20.30
CA ALA A 374 13.14 -11.31 20.01
C ALA A 374 12.87 -9.84 20.34
N ARG A 375 13.31 -9.35 21.50
CA ARG A 375 13.15 -7.95 21.89
C ARG A 375 13.90 -7.02 20.95
N ASP A 376 15.15 -7.34 20.61
CA ASP A 376 15.94 -6.53 19.68
C ASP A 376 15.23 -6.43 18.32
N LEU A 377 14.74 -7.55 17.77
CA LEU A 377 14.00 -7.56 16.50
C LEU A 377 12.66 -6.83 16.57
N PHE A 378 11.86 -7.04 17.63
CA PHE A 378 10.53 -6.42 17.75
C PHE A 378 10.58 -4.92 18.06
N THR A 379 11.72 -4.39 18.52
CA THR A 379 11.92 -2.95 18.67
C THR A 379 12.29 -2.23 17.37
N ILE A 380 12.58 -2.96 16.29
CA ILE A 380 12.85 -2.37 14.99
C ILE A 380 11.54 -1.83 14.39
N PRO A 381 11.44 -0.53 14.08
CA PRO A 381 10.27 0.02 13.42
C PRO A 381 10.18 -0.49 11.98
N ALA A 382 8.97 -0.80 11.53
CA ALA A 382 8.72 -1.28 10.17
C ALA A 382 8.93 -0.19 9.10
N MET A 383 8.77 1.09 9.45
CA MET A 383 8.91 2.22 8.53
C MET A 383 9.62 3.42 9.20
N SER A 384 10.15 4.33 8.38
CA SER A 384 10.85 5.54 8.81
C SER A 384 9.93 6.70 9.24
N ASP A 385 8.62 6.48 9.36
CA ASP A 385 7.67 7.54 9.74
C ASP A 385 7.94 8.13 11.13
N GLU A 386 8.39 7.31 12.08
CA GLU A 386 8.69 7.79 13.44
C GLU A 386 9.85 8.81 13.46
N PRO A 387 11.03 8.52 12.88
CA PRO A 387 12.08 9.54 12.75
C PRO A 387 11.65 10.72 11.86
N GLU A 388 10.87 10.52 10.80
CA GLU A 388 10.35 11.62 9.98
C GLU A 388 9.46 12.60 10.76
N ARG A 389 8.67 12.10 11.72
CA ARG A 389 7.88 12.96 12.64
C ARG A 389 8.79 13.76 13.57
N ILE A 390 9.85 13.15 14.08
CA ILE A 390 10.84 13.85 14.92
C ILE A 390 11.51 14.95 14.10
N PHE A 391 11.90 14.67 12.85
CA PHE A 391 12.48 15.68 11.95
C PHE A 391 11.50 16.79 11.60
N SER A 392 10.23 16.47 11.33
CA SER A 392 9.19 17.47 11.07
C SER A 392 8.97 18.38 12.29
N SER A 393 8.97 17.79 13.50
CA SER A 393 8.91 18.51 14.77
C SER A 393 10.13 19.41 14.99
N ALA A 394 11.33 18.88 14.71
CA ALA A 394 12.59 19.62 14.81
C ALA A 394 12.72 20.72 13.75
N GLY A 395 12.03 20.61 12.61
CA GLY A 395 12.02 21.62 11.54
C GLY A 395 11.57 23.01 12.03
N LEU A 396 10.65 23.07 13.00
CA LEU A 396 10.23 24.33 13.63
C LEU A 396 11.30 24.93 14.57
N MET A 397 12.26 24.10 15.00
CA MET A 397 13.37 24.51 15.87
C MET A 397 14.63 24.89 15.07
N THR A 398 14.73 24.41 13.83
CA THR A 398 15.81 24.76 12.89
C THR A 398 15.48 25.96 12.01
N THR A 399 14.21 26.40 11.97
CA THR A 399 13.75 27.51 11.12
C THR A 399 14.16 28.90 11.68
N PRO A 400 14.27 29.93 10.80
CA PRO A 400 14.91 31.21 11.14
C PRO A 400 14.25 32.00 12.28
N HIS A 401 13.00 31.72 12.64
CA HIS A 401 12.28 32.41 13.71
C HIS A 401 12.72 31.99 15.13
N ARG A 402 13.55 30.94 15.28
CA ARG A 402 14.22 30.56 16.55
C ARG A 402 15.72 30.36 16.34
N GLY A 403 16.40 31.35 15.76
CA GLY A 403 17.76 31.25 15.21
C GLY A 403 18.96 31.13 16.17
N ARG A 404 18.86 30.48 17.34
CA ARG A 404 20.05 30.27 18.23
C ARG A 404 20.12 28.93 18.98
N LEU A 405 19.29 27.95 18.65
CA LEU A 405 19.42 26.62 19.28
C LEU A 405 20.57 25.85 18.65
N SER A 406 21.48 25.33 19.48
CA SER A 406 22.52 24.41 19.02
C SER A 406 21.91 23.07 18.63
N ALA A 407 22.56 22.32 17.74
CA ALA A 407 22.11 20.97 17.37
C ALA A 407 21.92 20.06 18.60
N ARG A 408 22.80 20.21 19.60
CA ARG A 408 22.69 19.51 20.88
C ARG A 408 21.40 19.88 21.63
N ALA A 409 21.12 21.17 21.78
CA ALA A 409 19.91 21.65 22.46
C ALA A 409 18.61 21.20 21.75
N ILE A 410 18.63 21.15 20.41
CA ILE A 410 17.51 20.60 19.62
C ILE A 410 17.32 19.11 19.93
N GLY A 411 18.41 18.33 19.94
CA GLY A 411 18.38 16.91 20.29
C GLY A 411 17.83 16.67 21.70
N GLU A 412 18.39 17.35 22.70
CA GLU A 412 17.95 17.26 24.11
C GLU A 412 16.46 17.62 24.25
N ALA A 413 16.00 18.68 23.59
CA ALA A 413 14.59 19.08 23.61
C ALA A 413 13.66 18.04 22.96
N GLN A 414 14.06 17.39 21.86
CA GLN A 414 13.28 16.30 21.26
C GLN A 414 13.26 15.06 22.17
N CYS A 415 14.37 14.74 22.86
CA CYS A 415 14.41 13.67 23.85
C CYS A 415 13.46 13.94 25.02
N VAL A 416 13.53 15.11 25.63
CA VAL A 416 12.62 15.51 26.73
C VAL A 416 11.17 15.47 26.27
N LYS A 417 10.86 16.01 25.08
CA LYS A 417 9.52 15.94 24.49
C LYS A 417 9.04 14.50 24.33
N SER A 418 9.91 13.59 23.87
CA SER A 418 9.59 12.18 23.73
C SER A 418 9.30 11.53 25.08
N TRP A 419 10.18 11.72 26.07
CA TRP A 419 10.04 11.16 27.41
C TRP A 419 8.83 11.65 28.18
N LEU A 420 8.46 12.94 28.02
CA LEU A 420 7.22 13.48 28.55
C LEU A 420 6.00 12.83 27.90
N LYS A 421 6.03 12.67 26.56
CA LYS A 421 4.92 12.06 25.81
C LYS A 421 4.73 10.59 26.15
N THR A 422 5.80 9.85 26.42
CA THR A 422 5.75 8.44 26.84
C THR A 422 5.49 8.27 28.32
N GLY A 423 5.44 9.35 29.11
CA GLY A 423 5.21 9.31 30.55
C GLY A 423 6.41 8.79 31.35
N ILE A 424 7.60 8.71 30.75
CA ILE A 424 8.85 8.39 31.46
C ILE A 424 9.19 9.50 32.45
N ILE A 425 8.92 10.75 32.06
CA ILE A 425 9.02 11.92 32.94
C ILE A 425 7.61 12.45 33.15
N THR A 426 7.19 12.54 34.41
CA THR A 426 5.84 13.00 34.80
C THR A 426 5.84 14.42 35.36
N SER A 427 7.01 14.94 35.79
CA SER A 427 7.22 16.33 36.18
C SER A 427 8.67 16.75 35.89
N LEU A 428 8.84 17.91 35.26
CA LEU A 428 10.16 18.55 35.07
C LEU A 428 10.74 19.10 36.37
N GLU A 429 9.93 19.28 37.43
CA GLU A 429 10.38 19.90 38.69
C GLU A 429 11.17 18.93 39.57
N GLY A 430 11.04 17.60 39.37
CA GLY A 430 11.67 16.59 40.23
C GLY A 430 12.89 15.86 39.64
N THR A 431 13.21 16.06 38.35
CA THR A 431 14.21 15.24 37.63
C THR A 431 15.51 15.96 37.31
N PHE A 432 15.56 17.28 37.41
CA PHE A 432 16.79 18.04 37.29
C PHE A 432 17.24 18.44 38.69
N GLU A 433 18.00 17.57 39.38
CA GLU A 433 18.85 18.05 40.45
C GLU A 433 19.73 19.18 39.88
N ASN A 434 19.67 20.34 40.52
CA ASN A 434 20.44 21.52 40.16
C ASN A 434 21.88 21.10 39.87
N VAL A 435 22.29 21.16 38.60
CA VAL A 435 23.71 21.05 38.24
C VAL A 435 24.36 22.26 38.88
N ALA A 436 24.92 22.07 40.08
CA ALA A 436 25.66 23.09 40.79
C ALA A 436 26.72 23.63 39.83
N MET A 437 26.63 24.93 39.52
CA MET A 437 27.71 25.62 38.84
C MET A 437 28.97 25.40 39.68
N TYR A 438 29.96 24.70 39.12
CA TYR A 438 31.30 24.68 39.69
C TYR A 438 31.83 26.12 39.69
N PRO A 439 32.34 26.63 40.83
CA PRO A 439 33.05 27.91 40.85
C PRO A 439 34.29 27.78 39.97
N ILE A 440 34.45 28.73 39.05
CA ILE A 440 35.70 28.89 38.30
C ILE A 440 36.67 29.60 39.24
N ASP A 441 37.39 28.82 40.04
CA ASP A 441 38.62 29.30 40.68
C ASP A 441 39.76 29.15 39.67
N MET A 442 40.18 30.26 39.09
CA MET A 442 41.54 30.39 38.55
C MET A 442 42.19 31.59 39.22
N GLU A 443 42.89 31.29 40.32
CA GLU A 443 44.05 32.03 40.77
C GLU A 443 45.05 32.14 39.60
N ILE A 444 45.48 33.36 39.30
CA ILE A 444 46.76 33.61 38.65
C ILE A 444 47.50 34.56 39.61
N GLU A 445 48.37 33.98 40.42
CA GLU A 445 49.44 34.69 41.13
C GLU A 445 50.51 35.14 40.12
N ASP A 446 50.91 36.40 40.30
CA ASP A 446 52.11 37.15 39.87
C ASP A 446 52.62 37.10 38.41
#